data_AF-A0A0C1JW29-F1
#
_entry.id   AF-A0A0C1JW29-F1
#
_cell.length_a   1.000
_cell.length_b   1.000
_cell.length_c   1.000
_cell.angle_alpha   90.00
_cell.angle_beta   90.00
_cell.angle_gamma   90.00
#
_symmetry.space_group_name_H-M   'P 1'
#
loop_
_entity.id
_entity.type
_entity.pdbx_description
1 polymer ?
#
loop_
_entity_poly.entity_id
_entity_poly.type
_entity_poly.pdbx_seq_one_letter_code
_entity_poly.pdbx_strand_id
1 'polypeptide(L)'
;MTEIAFINSIGIDVCHHKRMKRNKVFKSLAKKEKTILGWFFGFKWHFMINQKGEILAFQLNSGSVDDVSVTETLSKRIFGKLFGDKGNISTEFAKRFLEARS
;
A
#
# COMPACT_ATOMS: atom_id res chain seq x y z
N MET A 1 -0.17 -9.75 -20.40
CA MET A 1 -0.80 -8.41 -20.49
C MET A 1 -1.87 -8.36 -19.42
N THR A 2 -1.80 -7.42 -18.48
CA THR A 2 -2.81 -7.30 -17.42
C THR A 2 -3.85 -6.30 -17.89
N GLU A 3 -5.11 -6.73 -18.01
CA GLU A 3 -6.19 -5.85 -18.45
C GLU A 3 -6.76 -5.03 -17.28
N ILE A 4 -6.75 -5.64 -16.09
CA ILE A 4 -7.29 -5.07 -14.85
C ILE A 4 -6.34 -5.38 -13.69
N ALA A 5 -6.01 -4.36 -12.90
CA ALA A 5 -5.27 -4.47 -11.65
C ALA A 5 -6.04 -3.81 -10.50
N PHE A 6 -5.88 -4.34 -9.30
CA PHE A 6 -6.46 -3.83 -8.06
C PHE A 6 -5.32 -3.57 -7.07
N ILE A 7 -5.28 -2.38 -6.47
CA ILE A 7 -4.37 -2.04 -5.38
C ILE A 7 -5.11 -1.91 -4.05
N ASN A 8 -4.48 -2.42 -2.99
CA ASN A 8 -4.88 -2.16 -1.63
C ASN A 8 -3.66 -2.09 -0.70
N SER A 9 -3.84 -1.49 0.47
CA SER A 9 -2.87 -1.53 1.56
C SER A 9 -3.49 -2.17 2.80
N ILE A 10 -2.72 -2.99 3.52
CA ILE A 10 -3.13 -3.55 4.81
C ILE A 10 -2.05 -3.34 5.86
N GLY A 11 -2.47 -3.10 7.10
CA GLY A 11 -1.58 -3.07 8.26
C GLY A 11 -1.23 -4.48 8.73
N ILE A 12 0.06 -4.74 8.92
CA ILE A 12 0.59 -5.96 9.53
C ILE A 12 1.11 -5.59 10.91
N ASP A 13 0.39 -6.01 11.94
CA ASP A 13 0.80 -5.81 13.33
C ASP A 13 1.95 -6.73 13.72
N VAL A 14 3.04 -6.14 14.23
CA VAL A 14 4.14 -6.93 14.82
C VAL A 14 3.90 -7.22 16.30
N CYS A 15 3.21 -6.32 16.99
CA CYS A 15 2.70 -6.54 18.34
C CYS A 15 1.64 -5.48 18.65
N HIS A 16 0.82 -5.73 19.68
CA HIS A 16 -0.13 -4.74 20.18
C HIS A 16 0.58 -3.40 20.47
N HIS A 17 0.03 -2.26 19.99
CA HIS A 17 0.69 -0.95 20.03
C HIS A 17 1.16 -0.53 21.44
N LYS A 18 0.46 -0.93 22.51
CA LYS A 18 0.87 -0.71 23.91
C LYS A 18 2.21 -1.37 24.29
N ARG A 19 2.61 -2.43 23.58
CA ARG A 19 3.86 -3.18 23.80
C ARG A 19 5.01 -2.71 22.91
N MET A 20 4.79 -1.72 22.03
CA MET A 20 5.79 -1.17 21.12
C MET A 20 7.13 -0.87 21.79
N LYS A 21 7.13 -0.23 22.98
CA LYS A 21 8.37 0.11 23.70
C LYS A 21 9.21 -1.10 24.14
N ARG A 22 8.59 -2.29 24.22
CA ARG A 22 9.24 -3.56 24.60
C ARG A 22 9.68 -4.37 23.38
N ASN A 23 9.21 -4.04 22.18
CA ASN A 23 9.62 -4.72 20.95
C ASN A 23 11.05 -4.29 20.60
N LYS A 24 12.00 -5.23 20.71
CA LYS A 24 13.42 -5.00 20.36
C LYS A 24 13.73 -5.43 18.92
N VAL A 25 12.99 -6.39 18.37
CA VAL A 25 13.25 -7.00 17.06
C VAL A 25 13.02 -5.99 15.92
N PHE A 26 11.93 -5.24 15.97
CA PHE A 26 11.56 -4.26 14.95
C PHE A 26 11.76 -2.82 15.43
N LYS A 27 12.69 -2.62 16.38
CA LYS A 27 12.96 -1.33 17.06
C LYS A 27 13.69 -0.35 16.12
N SER A 28 12.95 0.18 15.15
CA SER A 28 13.31 1.26 14.19
C SER A 28 12.55 1.05 12.87
N LEU A 29 12.24 -0.20 12.56
CA LEU A 29 11.60 -0.65 11.33
C LEU A 29 10.08 -0.50 11.38
N ALA A 30 9.46 -0.99 12.46
CA ALA A 30 8.02 -0.87 12.66
C ALA A 30 7.65 0.54 13.15
N LYS A 31 6.50 1.04 12.70
CA LYS A 31 5.97 2.34 13.11
C LYS A 31 4.56 2.18 13.69
N LYS A 32 4.23 3.11 14.58
CA LYS A 32 2.88 3.24 15.12
C LYS A 32 2.10 4.19 14.23
N GLU A 33 0.89 3.80 13.87
CA GLU A 33 0.02 4.61 13.03
C GLU A 33 -1.46 4.39 13.40
N LYS A 34 -2.28 5.39 13.08
CA LYS A 34 -3.72 5.39 13.35
C LYS A 34 -4.47 5.00 12.07
N THR A 35 -5.32 4.00 12.19
CA THR A 35 -6.27 3.56 11.15
C THR A 35 -7.70 3.86 11.60
N ILE A 36 -8.66 3.61 10.72
CA ILE A 36 -10.10 3.66 11.05
C ILE A 36 -10.43 2.70 12.21
N LEU A 37 -9.71 1.57 12.28
CA LEU A 37 -9.91 0.53 13.30
C LEU A 37 -9.14 0.81 14.60
N GLY A 38 -8.31 1.86 14.65
CA GLY A 38 -7.54 2.24 15.84
C GLY A 38 -6.02 2.28 15.60
N TRP A 39 -5.26 2.21 16.69
CA TRP A 39 -3.79 2.27 16.64
C TRP A 39 -3.17 0.89 16.42
N PHE A 40 -2.32 0.81 15.42
CA PHE A 40 -1.54 -0.38 15.10
C PHE A 40 -0.04 -0.09 15.26
N PHE A 41 0.78 -1.12 15.45
CA PHE A 41 2.24 -0.99 15.44
C PHE A 41 2.85 -2.09 14.60
N GLY A 42 3.43 -1.70 13.47
CA GLY A 42 3.99 -2.64 12.52
C GLY A 42 4.29 -2.01 11.17
N PHE A 43 3.95 -2.74 10.11
CA PHE A 43 4.22 -2.41 8.73
C PHE A 43 2.93 -2.21 7.94
N LYS A 44 2.97 -1.42 6.88
CA LYS A 44 1.95 -1.45 5.83
C LYS A 44 2.44 -2.32 4.68
N TRP A 45 1.58 -3.21 4.23
CA TRP A 45 1.82 -3.98 3.03
C TRP A 45 0.90 -3.47 1.92
N HIS A 46 1.50 -2.88 0.90
CA HIS A 46 0.85 -2.45 -0.32
C HIS A 46 1.00 -3.56 -1.35
N PHE A 47 -0.08 -3.99 -1.96
CA PHE A 47 -0.03 -5.03 -2.97
C PHE A 47 -1.02 -4.77 -4.10
N MET A 48 -0.63 -5.20 -5.30
CA MET A 48 -1.43 -5.18 -6.50
C MET A 48 -1.72 -6.60 -6.96
N ILE A 49 -2.98 -6.90 -7.26
CA ILE A 49 -3.41 -8.16 -7.85
C ILE A 49 -4.10 -7.92 -9.19
N ASN A 50 -4.07 -8.92 -10.06
CA ASN A 50 -4.93 -8.92 -11.26
C ASN A 50 -6.30 -9.51 -10.98
N GLN A 51 -7.15 -9.55 -12.00
CA GLN A 51 -8.51 -10.12 -11.93
C GLN A 51 -8.57 -11.63 -11.64
N LYS A 52 -7.44 -12.34 -11.74
CA LYS A 52 -7.32 -13.76 -11.36
C LYS A 52 -6.81 -13.96 -9.94
N GLY A 53 -6.50 -12.88 -9.22
CA GLY A 53 -5.92 -12.92 -7.88
C GLY A 53 -4.39 -13.13 -7.86
N GLU A 54 -3.71 -13.05 -8.99
CA GLU A 54 -2.25 -13.17 -9.06
C GLU A 54 -1.59 -11.86 -8.61
N ILE A 55 -0.55 -11.96 -7.77
CA ILE A 55 0.21 -10.79 -7.31
C ILE A 55 1.05 -10.23 -8.46
N LEU A 56 0.81 -8.97 -8.79
CA LEU A 56 1.54 -8.24 -9.84
C LEU A 56 2.75 -7.49 -9.28
N ALA A 57 2.56 -6.86 -8.13
CA ALA A 57 3.58 -6.07 -7.46
C ALA A 57 3.22 -5.91 -5.98
N PHE A 58 4.22 -5.73 -5.13
CA PHE A 58 3.99 -5.42 -3.72
C PHE A 58 5.15 -4.63 -3.14
N GLN A 59 4.88 -3.92 -2.04
CA GLN A 59 5.88 -3.20 -1.27
C GLN A 59 5.52 -3.27 0.21
N LEU A 60 6.53 -3.58 1.04
CA LEU A 60 6.40 -3.52 2.49
C LEU A 60 7.04 -2.23 2.99
N ASN A 61 6.26 -1.43 3.70
CA ASN A 61 6.67 -0.13 4.21
C ASN A 61 6.52 -0.06 5.72
N SER A 62 7.35 0.73 6.38
CA SER A 62 7.04 1.18 7.73
C SER A 62 5.73 1.98 7.70
N GLY A 63 4.84 1.81 8.68
CA GLY A 63 3.44 2.30 8.59
C GLY A 63 3.22 3.70 7.99
N SER A 64 4.05 4.69 8.34
CA SER A 64 3.82 6.11 8.00
C SER A 64 4.05 6.53 6.53
N VAL A 65 4.00 5.63 5.56
CA VAL A 65 4.17 5.99 4.13
C VAL A 65 2.80 6.33 3.50
N ASP A 66 2.79 7.36 2.66
CA ASP A 66 1.64 7.80 1.88
C ASP A 66 1.23 6.76 0.83
N ASP A 67 -0.04 6.37 0.82
CA ASP A 67 -0.55 5.27 0.01
C ASP A 67 -0.57 5.61 -1.50
N VAL A 68 -0.77 6.89 -1.86
CA VAL A 68 -0.75 7.36 -3.25
C VAL A 68 0.67 7.27 -3.83
N SER A 69 1.69 7.70 -3.07
CA SER A 69 3.09 7.62 -3.49
C SER A 69 3.55 6.16 -3.76
N VAL A 70 3.11 5.21 -2.93
CA VAL A 70 3.42 3.79 -3.14
C VAL A 70 2.67 3.26 -4.36
N THR A 71 1.41 3.64 -4.54
CA THR A 71 0.60 3.28 -5.71
C THR A 71 1.25 3.74 -7.02
N GLU A 72 1.76 4.98 -7.06
CA GLU A 72 2.52 5.51 -8.19
C GLU A 72 3.76 4.68 -8.51
N THR A 73 4.47 4.23 -7.47
CA THR A 73 5.67 3.41 -7.62
C THR A 73 5.33 2.04 -8.18
N LEU A 74 4.32 1.37 -7.60
CA LEU A 74 3.90 0.03 -8.00
C LEU A 74 3.22 0.00 -9.39
N SER A 75 2.56 1.08 -9.79
CA SER A 75 1.84 1.18 -11.07
C SER A 75 2.76 1.38 -12.29
N LYS A 76 4.06 1.65 -12.11
CA LYS A 76 5.00 1.97 -13.20
C LYS A 76 4.99 0.96 -14.35
N ARG A 77 4.81 -0.33 -14.07
CA ARG A 77 4.80 -1.41 -15.08
C ARG A 77 3.41 -2.02 -15.32
N ILE A 78 2.37 -1.39 -14.78
CA ILE A 78 0.98 -1.81 -14.96
C ILE A 78 0.41 -1.08 -16.17
N PHE A 79 -0.34 -1.82 -16.98
CA PHE A 79 -1.10 -1.31 -18.12
C PHE A 79 -2.57 -1.69 -17.93
N GLY A 80 -3.47 -1.03 -18.66
CA GLY A 80 -4.91 -1.25 -18.54
C GLY A 80 -5.53 -0.50 -17.36
N LYS A 81 -6.59 -1.07 -16.78
CA LYS A 81 -7.37 -0.40 -15.72
C LYS A 81 -6.80 -0.69 -14.34
N LEU A 82 -6.55 0.35 -13.56
CA LEU A 82 -6.13 0.25 -12.16
C LEU A 82 -7.26 0.72 -11.23
N PHE A 83 -7.68 -0.14 -10.32
CA PHE A 83 -8.70 0.13 -9.32
C PHE A 83 -8.08 0.11 -7.92
N GLY A 84 -8.56 0.97 -7.04
CA GLY A 84 -8.10 1.09 -5.66
C GLY A 84 -9.06 1.95 -4.84
N ASP A 85 -8.89 1.98 -3.53
CA ASP A 85 -9.69 2.86 -2.69
C ASP A 85 -9.30 4.35 -2.86
N LYS A 86 -10.07 5.22 -2.22
CA LYS A 86 -9.84 6.68 -2.23
C LYS A 86 -8.49 7.09 -1.62
N GLY A 87 -7.95 6.28 -0.70
CA GLY A 87 -6.64 6.54 -0.07
C GLY A 87 -5.47 6.20 -0.98
N ASN A 88 -5.64 5.25 -1.89
CA ASN A 88 -4.61 4.78 -2.81
C ASN A 88 -4.59 5.57 -4.14
N ILE A 89 -5.74 6.03 -4.64
CA ILE A 89 -5.84 6.72 -5.94
C ILE A 89 -6.32 8.16 -5.74
N SER A 90 -5.40 9.12 -5.92
CA SER A 90 -5.74 10.54 -5.99
C SER A 90 -6.20 10.94 -7.40
N THR A 91 -6.96 12.04 -7.51
CA THR A 91 -7.37 12.60 -8.81
C THR A 91 -6.18 12.95 -9.70
N GLU A 92 -5.11 13.48 -9.09
CA GLU A 92 -3.89 13.86 -9.80
C GLU A 92 -3.14 12.63 -10.32
N PHE A 93 -3.03 11.59 -9.49
CA PHE A 93 -2.45 10.32 -9.91
C PHE A 93 -3.24 9.69 -11.05
N ALA A 94 -4.57 9.67 -10.96
CA ALA A 94 -5.42 9.09 -12.01
C ALA A 94 -5.19 9.76 -13.37
N LYS A 95 -5.08 11.09 -13.41
CA LYS A 95 -4.75 11.84 -14.64
C LYS A 95 -3.38 11.42 -15.19
N ARG A 96 -2.33 11.49 -14.37
CA ARG A 96 -0.96 11.13 -14.79
C ARG A 96 -0.85 9.67 -15.24
N PHE A 97 -1.58 8.76 -14.60
CA PHE A 97 -1.59 7.35 -14.95
C PHE A 97 -2.17 7.11 -16.35
N LEU A 98 -3.25 7.83 -16.70
CA LEU A 98 -3.89 7.77 -18.01
C LEU A 98 -3.02 8.42 -19.11
N GLU A 99 -2.43 9.58 -18.85
CA GLU A 99 -1.58 10.30 -19.81
C GLU A 99 -0.29 9.54 -20.16
N ALA A 100 0.34 8.89 -19.18
CA ALA A 100 1.61 8.19 -19.40
C ALA A 100 1.48 6.88 -20.20
N ARG A 101 0.25 6.45 -20.52
CA ARG A 101 -0.06 5.12 -21.06
C ARG A 101 -1.10 5.16 -22.20
N SER A 102 -1.40 6.36 -22.72
CA SER A 102 -2.16 6.60 -23.95
C SER A 102 -1.28 6.53 -25.19
#